data_AF-A0A359EDT9-F1
#
_entry.id   AF-A0A359EDT9-F1
#
_cell.length_a   1.000
_cell.length_b   1.000
_cell.length_c   1.000
_cell.angle_alpha   90.00
_cell.angle_beta   90.00
_cell.angle_gamma   90.00
#
_symmetry.space_group_name_H-M   'P 1'
#
loop_
_entity.id
_entity.type
_entity.pdbx_description
1 polymer ?
#
loop_
_entity_poly.entity_id
_entity_poly.type
_entity_poly.pdbx_seq_one_letter_code
_entity_poly.pdbx_strand_id
1 'polypeptide(L)'
;MSEFGFQSLPPLETVRTYAEEADWNMTSYIMEHHQRSGSGNGLMIGQMTDTFRMPENFTAWIYLSLVLQAEGIRYGVEHWRRNMHRVSGTLYWQLNDCWPVASWASIDYFGRWKALHYAAKRFYAPVLLSVEDHPPKMDLHLSSDLRESWAGSVRWSLETLTGEVLGSGNQDVIANPLSDTPILALNFTGSLTPENERQIVLVTELYKGAERV
;
A
#
# COMPACT_ATOMS: atom_id res chain seq x y z
N MET A 1 -2.24 -13.85 -10.51
CA MET A 1 -2.83 -14.04 -9.16
C MET A 1 -4.31 -13.65 -9.25
N SER A 2 -5.22 -14.62 -9.25
CA SER A 2 -6.65 -14.36 -9.49
C SER A 2 -7.42 -13.94 -8.24
N GLU A 3 -6.95 -14.28 -7.03
CA GLU A 3 -7.52 -13.84 -5.77
C GLU A 3 -6.42 -13.76 -4.71
N PHE A 4 -6.41 -12.67 -3.96
CA PHE A 4 -5.59 -12.44 -2.77
C PHE A 4 -6.16 -11.21 -2.05
N GLY A 5 -6.08 -11.15 -0.73
CA GLY A 5 -6.75 -10.07 -0.01
C GLY A 5 -6.30 -9.94 1.43
N PHE A 6 -6.53 -8.76 1.98
CA PHE A 6 -6.41 -8.48 3.40
C PHE A 6 -7.67 -7.76 3.89
N GLN A 7 -8.14 -8.05 5.10
CA GLN A 7 -9.35 -7.41 5.64
C GLN A 7 -9.05 -6.04 6.23
N SER A 8 -10.06 -5.18 6.25
CA SER A 8 -10.11 -3.96 7.06
C SER A 8 -11.51 -3.75 7.62
N LEU A 9 -11.61 -2.94 8.67
CA LEU A 9 -12.89 -2.35 9.06
C LEU A 9 -13.36 -1.37 7.97
N PRO A 10 -14.66 -1.14 7.83
CA PRO A 10 -15.14 -0.04 6.98
C PRO A 10 -14.91 1.32 7.67
N PRO A 11 -14.97 2.45 6.93
CA PRO A 11 -14.94 3.79 7.50
C PRO A 11 -15.93 3.97 8.67
N LEU A 12 -15.60 4.87 9.61
CA LEU A 12 -16.39 5.05 10.84
C LEU A 12 -17.85 5.42 10.56
N GLU A 13 -18.12 6.15 9.47
CA GLU A 13 -19.47 6.49 9.01
C GLU A 13 -20.30 5.25 8.69
N THR A 14 -19.67 4.18 8.19
CA THR A 14 -20.31 2.89 7.94
C THR A 14 -20.50 2.11 9.23
N VAL A 15 -19.51 2.12 10.13
CA VAL A 15 -19.63 1.46 11.43
C VAL A 15 -20.80 2.01 12.24
N ARG A 16 -20.98 3.34 12.24
CA ARG A 16 -22.11 4.02 12.91
C ARG A 16 -23.50 3.60 12.43
N THR A 17 -23.60 2.92 11.28
CA THR A 17 -24.89 2.43 10.78
C THR A 17 -25.33 1.12 11.41
N TYR A 18 -24.41 0.37 12.05
CA TYR A 18 -24.70 -0.93 12.63
C TYR A 18 -24.22 -1.12 14.07
N ALA A 19 -23.35 -0.23 14.58
CA ALA A 19 -22.78 -0.29 15.93
C ALA A 19 -22.87 1.06 16.65
N GLU A 20 -23.37 1.04 17.88
CA GLU A 20 -23.31 2.20 18.77
C GLU A 20 -21.90 2.36 19.36
N GLU A 21 -21.59 3.52 19.94
CA GLU A 21 -20.27 3.79 20.52
C GLU A 21 -19.90 2.80 21.65
N ALA A 22 -20.90 2.29 22.38
CA ALA A 22 -20.70 1.24 23.38
C ALA A 22 -20.22 -0.10 22.78
N ASP A 23 -20.45 -0.32 21.49
CA ASP A 23 -20.05 -1.53 20.76
C ASP A 23 -18.72 -1.39 20.02
N TRP A 24 -18.05 -0.23 20.10
CA TRP A 24 -16.79 0.07 19.40
C TRP A 24 -15.60 -0.67 20.03
N ASN A 25 -15.62 -1.98 19.91
CA ASN A 25 -14.62 -2.91 20.40
C ASN A 25 -14.57 -4.11 19.44
N MET A 26 -13.36 -4.52 19.05
CA MET A 26 -13.14 -5.61 18.08
C MET A 26 -13.75 -6.95 18.49
N THR A 27 -14.06 -7.16 19.77
CA THR A 27 -14.68 -8.37 20.32
C THR A 27 -16.07 -8.10 20.89
N SER A 28 -16.72 -6.97 20.56
CA SER A 28 -18.12 -6.77 20.93
C SER A 28 -19.01 -7.70 20.10
N TYR A 29 -20.16 -8.07 20.67
CA TYR A 29 -21.14 -8.93 19.97
C TYR A 29 -21.51 -8.36 18.59
N ILE A 30 -21.75 -7.03 18.52
CA ILE A 30 -22.14 -6.38 17.27
C ILE A 30 -21.00 -6.37 16.26
N MET A 31 -19.76 -6.10 16.67
CA MET A 31 -18.61 -6.12 15.76
C MET A 31 -18.29 -7.53 15.26
N GLU A 32 -18.38 -8.54 16.13
CA GLU A 32 -18.21 -9.95 15.73
C GLU A 32 -19.35 -10.42 14.82
N HIS A 33 -20.58 -9.96 15.03
CA HIS A 33 -21.69 -10.28 14.14
C HIS A 33 -21.46 -9.75 12.71
N HIS A 34 -20.74 -8.64 12.57
CA HIS A 34 -20.35 -8.05 11.29
C HIS A 34 -18.94 -8.49 10.82
N GLN A 35 -18.40 -9.56 11.41
CA GLN A 35 -17.24 -10.30 10.94
C GLN A 35 -17.68 -11.71 10.52
N ARG A 36 -17.51 -12.06 9.24
CA ARG A 36 -17.96 -13.37 8.70
C ARG A 36 -16.83 -14.35 8.42
N SER A 37 -15.59 -13.91 8.54
CA SER A 37 -14.42 -14.80 8.56
C SER A 37 -14.13 -15.25 9.99
N GLY A 38 -14.12 -16.56 10.23
CA GLY A 38 -13.86 -17.13 11.56
C GLY A 38 -12.51 -16.71 12.17
N SER A 39 -11.52 -16.36 11.34
CA SER A 39 -10.20 -15.88 11.77
C SER A 39 -9.96 -14.39 11.52
N GLY A 40 -10.95 -13.66 10.99
CA GLY A 40 -10.76 -12.30 10.44
C GLY A 40 -10.20 -11.30 11.45
N ASN A 41 -10.83 -11.15 12.62
CA ASN A 41 -10.38 -10.21 13.64
C ASN A 41 -9.01 -10.59 14.21
N GLY A 42 -8.78 -11.89 14.46
CA GLY A 42 -7.49 -12.38 14.98
C GLY A 42 -6.33 -12.10 14.02
N LEU A 43 -6.52 -12.36 12.72
CA LEU A 43 -5.52 -12.06 11.68
C LEU A 43 -5.27 -10.56 11.54
N MET A 44 -6.34 -9.75 11.59
CA MET A 44 -6.23 -8.29 11.53
C MET A 44 -5.47 -7.74 12.73
N ILE A 45 -5.72 -8.25 13.94
CA ILE A 45 -4.99 -7.85 15.15
C ILE A 45 -3.52 -8.25 15.06
N GLY A 46 -3.22 -9.49 14.66
CA GLY A 46 -1.83 -9.96 14.55
C GLY A 46 -1.01 -9.10 13.59
N GLN A 47 -1.53 -8.86 12.38
CA GLN A 47 -0.85 -8.04 11.38
C GLN A 47 -0.76 -6.56 11.78
N MET A 48 -1.77 -6.04 12.49
CA MET A 48 -1.71 -4.70 13.07
C MET A 48 -0.53 -4.58 14.03
N THR A 49 -0.34 -5.56 14.93
CA THR A 49 0.74 -5.53 15.92
C THR A 49 2.12 -5.84 15.34
N ASP A 50 2.19 -6.54 14.20
CA ASP A 50 3.43 -6.76 13.47
C ASP A 50 3.89 -5.48 12.73
N THR A 51 2.94 -4.63 12.32
CA THR A 51 3.22 -3.48 11.41
C THR A 51 3.20 -2.13 12.13
N PHE A 52 2.25 -1.93 13.04
CA PHE A 52 1.99 -0.66 13.71
C PHE A 52 2.07 -0.80 15.22
N ARG A 53 2.20 0.33 15.91
CA ARG A 53 1.94 0.39 17.34
C ARG A 53 0.46 0.11 17.60
N MET A 54 0.18 -0.53 18.73
CA MET A 54 -1.19 -0.83 19.15
C MET A 54 -2.04 0.47 19.15
N PRO A 55 -3.18 0.51 18.42
CA PRO A 55 -4.00 1.70 18.37
C PRO A 55 -4.64 2.02 19.73
N GLU A 56 -4.63 3.31 20.11
CA GLU A 56 -5.07 3.76 21.43
C GLU A 56 -6.60 3.71 21.63
N ASN A 57 -7.37 3.77 20.53
CA ASN A 57 -8.83 3.76 20.56
C ASN A 57 -9.40 3.15 19.27
N PHE A 58 -10.71 2.95 19.25
CA PHE A 58 -11.40 2.27 18.14
C PHE A 58 -11.34 3.06 16.81
N THR A 59 -11.39 4.39 16.86
CA THR A 59 -11.24 5.22 15.65
C THR A 59 -9.84 5.08 15.04
N ALA A 60 -8.81 5.05 15.89
CA ALA A 60 -7.44 4.77 15.46
C ALA A 60 -7.31 3.35 14.88
N TRP A 61 -8.00 2.37 15.48
CA TRP A 61 -8.10 1.01 14.94
C TRP A 61 -8.70 0.97 13.53
N ILE A 62 -9.82 1.66 13.30
CA ILE A 62 -10.42 1.76 11.96
C ILE A 62 -9.40 2.36 10.99
N TYR A 63 -8.86 3.54 11.30
CA TYR A 63 -7.92 4.23 10.42
C TYR A 63 -6.72 3.35 10.06
N LEU A 64 -6.06 2.76 11.06
CA LEU A 64 -4.88 1.93 10.83
C LEU A 64 -5.23 0.62 10.11
N SER A 65 -6.42 0.04 10.30
CA SER A 65 -6.83 -1.14 9.53
C SER A 65 -7.00 -0.84 8.04
N LEU A 66 -7.47 0.36 7.69
CA LEU A 66 -7.58 0.83 6.31
C LEU A 66 -6.19 0.98 5.68
N VAL A 67 -5.25 1.60 6.42
CA VAL A 67 -3.85 1.78 5.97
C VAL A 67 -3.14 0.44 5.84
N LEU A 68 -3.28 -0.45 6.83
CA LEU A 68 -2.69 -1.78 6.83
C LEU A 68 -3.12 -2.59 5.60
N GLN A 69 -4.41 -2.58 5.29
CA GLN A 69 -4.94 -3.23 4.11
C GLN A 69 -4.35 -2.62 2.83
N ALA A 70 -4.30 -1.29 2.72
CA ALA A 70 -3.77 -0.62 1.55
C ALA A 70 -2.30 -0.98 1.30
N GLU A 71 -1.46 -0.94 2.34
CA GLU A 71 -0.03 -1.27 2.25
C GLU A 71 0.20 -2.75 1.93
N GLY A 72 -0.51 -3.67 2.58
CA GLY A 72 -0.37 -5.10 2.32
C GLY A 72 -0.72 -5.48 0.89
N ILE A 73 -1.80 -4.92 0.33
CA ILE A 73 -2.19 -5.19 -1.06
C ILE A 73 -1.25 -4.49 -2.04
N ARG A 74 -0.84 -3.25 -1.75
CA ARG A 74 0.16 -2.52 -2.55
C ARG A 74 1.44 -3.35 -2.69
N TYR A 75 1.97 -3.87 -1.59
CA TYR A 75 3.21 -4.66 -1.58
C TYR A 75 3.11 -5.87 -2.52
N GLY A 76 2.01 -6.62 -2.45
CA GLY A 76 1.74 -7.74 -3.35
C GLY A 76 1.63 -7.32 -4.81
N VAL A 77 0.78 -6.33 -5.10
CA VAL A 77 0.55 -5.87 -6.49
C VAL A 77 1.82 -5.36 -7.14
N GLU A 78 2.57 -4.50 -6.45
CA GLU A 78 3.84 -3.98 -6.99
C GLU A 78 4.84 -5.12 -7.23
N HIS A 79 4.96 -6.10 -6.33
CA HIS A 79 5.80 -7.28 -6.55
C HIS A 79 5.41 -8.03 -7.83
N TRP A 80 4.13 -8.32 -8.04
CA TRP A 80 3.69 -9.03 -9.24
C TRP A 80 3.85 -8.20 -10.52
N ARG A 81 3.68 -6.88 -10.44
CA ARG A 81 3.92 -5.97 -11.57
C ARG A 81 5.40 -5.84 -11.93
N ARG A 82 6.33 -5.95 -10.97
CA ARG A 82 7.76 -6.12 -11.28
C ARG A 82 8.08 -7.47 -11.94
N ASN A 83 7.26 -8.48 -11.69
CA ASN A 83 7.47 -9.86 -12.15
C ASN A 83 6.58 -10.25 -13.35
N MET A 84 6.39 -9.34 -14.32
CA MET A 84 5.49 -9.54 -15.49
C MET A 84 5.84 -10.79 -16.33
N HIS A 85 7.11 -11.21 -16.30
CA HIS A 85 7.59 -12.42 -16.98
C HIS A 85 7.03 -13.73 -16.38
N ARG A 86 6.53 -13.69 -15.14
CA ARG A 86 5.91 -14.83 -14.43
C ARG A 86 4.42 -14.65 -14.20
N VAL A 87 3.97 -13.41 -14.05
CA VAL A 87 2.59 -13.08 -13.67
C VAL A 87 2.05 -12.01 -14.62
N SER A 88 0.99 -12.33 -15.35
CA SER A 88 0.39 -11.41 -16.32
C SER A 88 -0.91 -10.76 -15.82
N GLY A 89 -1.17 -10.79 -14.52
CA GLY A 89 -2.36 -10.16 -13.95
C GLY A 89 -2.53 -10.38 -12.45
N THR A 90 -3.12 -9.38 -11.79
CA THR A 90 -3.49 -9.42 -10.38
C THR A 90 -4.92 -8.93 -10.20
N LEU A 91 -5.72 -9.71 -9.48
CA LEU A 91 -7.09 -9.36 -9.11
C LEU A 91 -7.19 -9.51 -7.59
N TYR A 92 -7.23 -8.38 -6.87
CA TYR A 92 -7.39 -8.44 -5.43
C TYR A 92 -8.83 -8.80 -5.07
N TRP A 93 -8.96 -9.68 -4.09
CA TRP A 93 -10.20 -9.96 -3.40
C TRP A 93 -10.33 -8.94 -2.27
N GLN A 94 -11.34 -8.05 -2.24
CA GLN A 94 -12.46 -7.90 -3.19
C GLN A 94 -12.74 -6.42 -3.50
N LEU A 95 -13.56 -6.15 -4.51
CA LEU A 95 -13.88 -4.78 -4.91
C LEU A 95 -14.83 -4.10 -3.91
N ASN A 96 -15.98 -4.72 -3.64
CA ASN A 96 -17.14 -4.10 -2.98
C ASN A 96 -17.74 -4.99 -1.87
N ASP A 97 -18.65 -4.43 -1.07
CA ASP A 97 -19.44 -5.15 -0.07
C ASP A 97 -20.93 -5.27 -0.45
N CYS A 98 -21.61 -6.30 0.08
CA CYS A 98 -23.05 -6.52 -0.07
C CYS A 98 -23.89 -6.08 1.14
N TRP A 99 -23.24 -5.70 2.25
CA TRP A 99 -23.83 -5.18 3.48
C TRP A 99 -22.74 -4.50 4.33
N PRO A 100 -23.04 -3.66 5.34
CA PRO A 100 -22.03 -3.08 6.23
C PRO A 100 -21.27 -4.17 6.98
N VAL A 101 -19.96 -4.29 6.80
CA VAL A 101 -19.20 -5.46 7.29
C VAL A 101 -17.70 -5.18 7.37
N ALA A 102 -16.97 -5.92 8.21
CA ALA A 102 -15.52 -6.07 8.07
C ALA A 102 -15.21 -7.07 6.94
N SER A 103 -14.47 -6.63 5.93
CA SER A 103 -14.21 -7.42 4.72
C SER A 103 -12.92 -7.04 4.03
N TRP A 104 -12.64 -7.73 2.93
CA TRP A 104 -11.53 -7.45 2.02
C TRP A 104 -11.83 -6.35 1.00
N ALA A 105 -13.01 -5.72 1.08
CA ALA A 105 -13.43 -4.77 0.07
C ALA A 105 -12.55 -3.51 0.07
N SER A 106 -12.28 -2.97 -1.12
CA SER A 106 -11.69 -1.64 -1.30
C SER A 106 -12.73 -0.51 -1.25
N ILE A 107 -14.00 -0.82 -1.53
CA ILE A 107 -15.15 0.08 -1.47
C ILE A 107 -16.18 -0.54 -0.54
N ASP A 108 -16.60 0.18 0.50
CA ASP A 108 -17.61 -0.36 1.42
C ASP A 108 -19.02 -0.40 0.83
N TYR A 109 -19.98 -0.92 1.61
CA TYR A 109 -21.36 -1.10 1.18
C TYR A 109 -22.06 0.19 0.71
N PHE A 110 -21.71 1.33 1.28
CA PHE A 110 -22.30 2.61 0.93
C PHE A 110 -21.55 3.34 -0.19
N GLY A 111 -20.60 2.65 -0.84
CA GLY A 111 -19.81 3.21 -1.93
C GLY A 111 -18.63 4.06 -1.47
N ARG A 112 -18.27 4.02 -0.18
CA ARG A 112 -17.16 4.84 0.35
C ARG A 112 -15.84 4.14 0.05
N TRP A 113 -14.92 4.88 -0.55
CA TRP A 113 -13.57 4.37 -0.81
C TRP A 113 -12.81 4.17 0.50
N LYS A 114 -12.30 2.96 0.71
CA LYS A 114 -11.28 2.68 1.71
C LYS A 114 -9.91 3.15 1.20
N ALA A 115 -8.92 3.23 2.09
CA ALA A 115 -7.55 3.57 1.70
C ALA A 115 -7.01 2.68 0.57
N LEU A 116 -7.41 1.40 0.57
CA LEU A 116 -7.07 0.45 -0.49
C LEU A 116 -7.48 0.93 -1.89
N HIS A 117 -8.65 1.56 -2.07
CA HIS A 117 -9.09 1.96 -3.40
C HIS A 117 -8.27 3.14 -3.96
N TYR A 118 -7.85 4.06 -3.07
CA TYR A 118 -6.90 5.11 -3.44
C TYR A 118 -5.52 4.55 -3.77
N ALA A 119 -5.05 3.57 -2.99
CA ALA A 119 -3.81 2.85 -3.29
C ALA A 119 -3.91 2.11 -4.63
N ALA A 120 -5.05 1.49 -4.93
CA ALA A 120 -5.27 0.77 -6.18
C ALA A 120 -5.16 1.65 -7.41
N LYS A 121 -5.69 2.88 -7.34
CA LYS A 121 -5.50 3.87 -8.40
C LYS A 121 -4.02 4.16 -8.67
N ARG A 122 -3.16 4.14 -7.64
CA ARG A 122 -1.71 4.39 -7.75
C ARG A 122 -0.97 3.14 -8.24
N PHE A 123 -1.14 2.00 -7.58
CA PHE A 123 -0.41 0.78 -7.92
C PHE A 123 -0.90 0.10 -9.21
N TYR A 124 -2.03 0.54 -9.79
CA TYR A 124 -2.48 0.20 -11.15
C TYR A 124 -2.31 1.33 -12.16
N ALA A 125 -1.52 2.36 -11.84
CA ALA A 125 -1.16 3.38 -12.84
C ALA A 125 -0.49 2.71 -14.06
N PRO A 126 -0.79 3.16 -15.31
CA PRO A 126 -0.25 2.54 -16.53
C PRO A 126 1.28 2.49 -16.57
N VAL A 127 1.94 3.48 -15.96
CA VAL A 127 3.37 3.47 -15.68
C VAL A 127 3.52 3.62 -14.18
N LEU A 128 4.23 2.68 -13.55
CA LEU A 128 4.39 2.58 -12.11
C LEU A 128 5.86 2.57 -11.76
N LEU A 129 6.29 3.58 -11.01
CA LEU A 129 7.54 3.52 -10.24
C LEU A 129 7.27 2.74 -8.95
N SER A 130 8.02 1.67 -8.72
CA SER A 130 7.93 0.89 -7.48
C SER A 130 9.32 0.60 -6.94
N VAL A 131 9.40 0.37 -5.63
CA VAL A 131 10.65 0.02 -4.94
C VAL A 131 10.55 -1.43 -4.48
N GLU A 132 11.56 -2.22 -4.82
CA GLU A 132 11.82 -3.50 -4.15
C GLU A 132 12.77 -3.25 -2.99
N ASP A 133 12.24 -3.41 -1.78
CA ASP A 133 12.92 -3.04 -0.54
C ASP A 133 13.63 -4.23 0.10
N HIS A 134 14.96 -4.14 0.17
CA HIS A 134 15.81 -5.08 0.89
C HIS A 134 16.86 -4.31 1.70
N PRO A 135 16.46 -3.56 2.75
CA PRO A 135 17.35 -2.66 3.48
C PRO A 135 18.71 -3.31 3.83
N PRO A 136 19.85 -2.63 3.59
CA PRO A 136 19.98 -1.23 3.17
C PRO A 136 19.90 -1.01 1.64
N LYS A 137 19.55 -2.03 0.85
CA LYS A 137 19.43 -1.95 -0.61
C LYS A 137 17.99 -1.70 -1.04
N MET A 138 17.82 -0.82 -2.01
CA MET A 138 16.51 -0.43 -2.54
C MET A 138 16.60 -0.41 -4.06
N ASP A 139 15.89 -1.31 -4.73
CA ASP A 139 15.90 -1.41 -6.18
C ASP A 139 14.69 -0.68 -6.76
N LEU A 140 14.93 0.28 -7.66
CA LEU A 140 13.89 1.07 -8.29
C LEU A 140 13.51 0.44 -9.63
N HIS A 141 12.21 0.23 -9.84
CA HIS A 141 11.66 -0.41 -11.02
C HIS A 141 10.58 0.45 -11.67
N LEU A 142 10.54 0.42 -13.00
CA LEU A 142 9.49 1.05 -13.80
C LEU A 142 8.70 -0.02 -14.56
N SER A 143 7.49 -0.31 -14.08
CA SER A 143 6.57 -1.23 -14.76
C SER A 143 5.65 -0.44 -15.68
N SER A 144 5.54 -0.85 -16.95
CA SER A 144 4.73 -0.16 -17.97
C SER A 144 3.76 -1.12 -18.66
N ASP A 145 2.48 -0.76 -18.61
CA ASP A 145 1.41 -1.43 -19.36
C ASP A 145 1.12 -0.76 -20.71
N LEU A 146 1.93 0.24 -21.09
CA LEU A 146 1.80 0.92 -22.38
C LEU A 146 2.32 0.04 -23.51
N ARG A 147 1.73 0.19 -24.70
CA ARG A 147 2.15 -0.50 -25.93
C ARG A 147 3.31 0.19 -26.65
N GLU A 148 3.64 1.39 -26.23
CA GLU A 148 4.75 2.20 -26.75
C GLU A 148 5.71 2.51 -25.61
N SER A 149 6.95 2.86 -25.95
CA SER A 149 7.94 3.25 -24.95
C SER A 149 7.51 4.56 -24.30
N TRP A 150 7.81 4.66 -23.01
CA TRP A 150 7.56 5.87 -22.24
C TRP A 150 8.88 6.45 -21.76
N ALA A 151 9.10 7.74 -21.95
CA ALA A 151 10.31 8.43 -21.51
C ALA A 151 9.97 9.48 -20.44
N GLY A 152 10.82 9.58 -19.44
CA GLY A 152 10.70 10.53 -18.34
C GLY A 152 11.94 10.53 -17.46
N SER A 153 11.81 11.00 -16.23
CA SER A 153 12.91 10.99 -15.26
C SER A 153 12.44 10.52 -13.89
N VAL A 154 13.30 9.79 -13.20
CA VAL A 154 13.09 9.38 -11.81
C VAL A 154 13.97 10.22 -10.90
N ARG A 155 13.35 10.78 -9.86
CA ARG A 155 14.05 11.47 -8.77
C ARG A 155 13.93 10.64 -7.50
N TRP A 156 15.00 10.62 -6.73
CA TRP A 156 15.00 10.00 -5.43
C TRP A 156 15.74 10.86 -4.42
N SER A 157 15.32 10.77 -3.16
CA SER A 157 15.98 11.39 -2.02
C SER A 157 15.87 10.49 -0.79
N LEU A 158 16.99 10.32 -0.09
CA LEU A 158 17.00 9.76 1.25
C LEU A 158 16.92 10.94 2.22
N GLU A 159 15.84 11.01 2.99
CA GLU A 159 15.51 12.15 3.84
C GLU A 159 15.32 11.72 5.28
N THR A 160 15.65 12.59 6.23
CA THR A 160 15.23 12.41 7.62
C THR A 160 13.77 12.83 7.80
N LEU A 161 13.12 12.40 8.89
CA LEU A 161 11.76 12.84 9.22
C LEU A 161 11.66 14.35 9.53
N THR A 162 12.79 15.04 9.72
CA THR A 162 12.84 16.50 9.87
C THR A 162 13.01 17.23 8.53
N GLY A 163 13.12 16.49 7.41
CA GLY A 163 13.26 17.03 6.06
C GLY A 163 14.71 17.28 5.62
N GLU A 164 15.72 16.79 6.36
CA GLU A 164 17.11 16.87 5.93
C GLU A 164 17.40 15.83 4.85
N VAL A 165 17.94 16.27 3.71
CA VAL A 165 18.31 15.36 2.60
C VAL A 165 19.73 14.82 2.84
N LEU A 166 19.83 13.52 3.08
CA LEU A 166 21.09 12.78 3.28
C LEU A 166 21.75 12.38 1.96
N GLY A 167 20.96 12.22 0.90
CA GLY A 167 21.42 11.88 -0.44
C GLY A 167 20.28 12.00 -1.45
N SER A 168 20.59 12.30 -2.70
CA SER A 168 19.59 12.38 -3.76
C SER A 168 20.19 12.10 -5.14
N GLY A 169 19.31 11.83 -6.10
CA GLY A 169 19.69 11.66 -7.49
C GLY A 169 18.53 11.88 -8.44
N ASN A 170 18.88 12.08 -9.71
CA ASN A 170 17.94 12.19 -10.82
C ASN A 170 18.49 11.41 -12.01
N GLN A 171 17.64 10.64 -12.68
CA GLN A 171 18.02 9.85 -13.84
C GLN A 171 16.91 9.84 -14.89
N ASP A 172 17.29 10.10 -16.14
CA ASP A 172 16.41 9.90 -17.28
C ASP A 172 16.19 8.41 -17.52
N VAL A 173 14.94 8.03 -17.77
CA VAL A 173 14.52 6.63 -17.90
C VAL A 173 13.64 6.44 -19.12
N ILE A 174 13.71 5.23 -19.69
CA ILE A 174 12.80 4.76 -20.72
C ILE A 174 12.15 3.48 -20.22
N ALA A 175 10.83 3.50 -20.02
CA ALA A 175 10.05 2.30 -19.77
C ALA A 175 9.83 1.58 -21.10
N ASN A 176 10.23 0.32 -21.19
CA ASN A 176 9.93 -0.51 -22.34
C ASN A 176 8.43 -0.88 -22.38
N PRO A 177 7.83 -1.04 -23.57
CA PRO A 177 6.43 -1.45 -23.68
C PRO A 177 6.13 -2.76 -22.96
N LEU A 178 4.98 -2.84 -22.26
CA LEU A 178 4.45 -4.07 -21.66
C LEU A 178 5.47 -4.85 -20.83
N SER A 179 6.26 -4.15 -20.02
CA SER A 179 7.39 -4.76 -19.32
C SER A 179 7.75 -4.02 -18.04
N ASP A 180 8.53 -4.70 -17.21
CA ASP A 180 9.25 -4.09 -16.09
C ASP A 180 10.68 -3.73 -16.52
N THR A 181 11.12 -2.53 -16.14
CA THR A 181 12.46 -2.02 -16.41
C THR A 181 13.16 -1.66 -15.10
N PRO A 182 14.19 -2.42 -14.67
CA PRO A 182 15.04 -2.04 -13.55
C PRO A 182 15.79 -0.74 -13.86
N ILE A 183 15.79 0.21 -12.91
CA ILE A 183 16.33 1.56 -13.11
C ILE A 183 17.66 1.72 -12.38
N LEU A 184 17.63 1.59 -11.06
CA LEU A 184 18.74 1.87 -10.15
C LEU A 184 18.69 0.91 -8.97
N ALA A 185 19.86 0.41 -8.58
CA ALA A 185 20.07 -0.27 -7.32
C ALA A 185 20.73 0.71 -6.33
N LEU A 186 19.97 1.24 -5.39
CA LEU A 186 20.46 2.15 -4.36
C LEU A 186 20.99 1.34 -3.18
N ASN A 187 22.13 1.75 -2.64
CA ASN A 187 22.73 1.09 -1.47
C ASN A 187 23.07 2.12 -0.39
N PHE A 188 22.40 2.00 0.75
CA PHE A 188 22.51 2.92 1.87
C PHE A 188 23.31 2.36 3.05
N THR A 189 24.19 1.36 2.86
CA THR A 189 25.00 0.80 3.97
C THR A 189 25.76 1.86 4.79
N GLY A 190 26.17 2.98 4.19
CA GLY A 190 26.85 4.08 4.90
C GLY A 190 25.92 5.11 5.53
N SER A 191 24.63 5.11 5.19
CA SER A 191 23.65 6.13 5.60
C SER A 191 22.55 5.57 6.51
N LEU A 192 22.23 4.28 6.40
CA LEU A 192 21.27 3.57 7.25
C LEU A 192 22.02 2.93 8.43
N THR A 193 21.74 3.39 9.65
CA THR A 193 22.32 2.86 10.89
C THR A 193 21.21 2.48 11.87
N PRO A 194 21.47 1.59 12.85
CA PRO A 194 20.48 1.24 13.88
C PRO A 194 19.93 2.46 14.65
N GLU A 195 20.70 3.54 14.76
CA GLU A 195 20.30 4.76 15.45
C GLU A 195 19.34 5.63 14.62
N ASN A 196 19.41 5.56 13.28
CA ASN A 196 18.62 6.42 12.40
C ASN A 196 17.59 5.68 11.53
N GLU A 197 17.57 4.35 11.51
CA GLU A 197 16.71 3.55 10.62
C GLU A 197 15.21 3.86 10.76
N ARG A 198 14.79 4.35 11.93
CA ARG A 198 13.41 4.76 12.22
C ARG A 198 13.12 6.24 11.95
N GLN A 199 14.13 6.99 11.52
CA GLN A 199 14.11 8.44 11.36
C GLN A 199 14.45 8.87 9.94
N ILE A 200 14.59 7.91 9.01
CA ILE A 200 14.86 8.18 7.61
C ILE A 200 13.82 7.52 6.71
N VAL A 201 13.59 8.13 5.54
CA VAL A 201 12.65 7.67 4.52
C VAL A 201 13.29 7.82 3.14
N LEU A 202 13.00 6.88 2.26
CA LEU A 202 13.31 7.00 0.84
C LEU A 202 12.08 7.57 0.12
N VAL A 203 12.23 8.73 -0.48
CA VAL A 203 11.22 9.34 -1.35
C VAL A 203 11.62 9.07 -2.79
N THR A 204 10.67 8.59 -3.60
CA THR A 204 10.87 8.39 -5.04
C THR A 204 9.73 9.02 -5.81
N GLU A 205 10.06 9.65 -6.94
CA GLU A 205 9.11 10.39 -7.76
C GLU A 205 9.38 10.15 -9.24
N LEU A 206 8.30 9.96 -10.01
CA LEU A 206 8.35 9.81 -11.46
C LEU A 206 7.87 11.10 -12.13
N TYR A 207 8.59 11.55 -13.15
CA TYR A 207 8.27 12.78 -13.87
C TYR A 207 8.17 12.55 -15.38
N LYS A 208 7.22 13.24 -16.00
CA LYS A 208 7.13 13.42 -17.46
C LYS A 208 7.35 14.90 -17.79
N GLY A 209 8.56 15.23 -18.23
CA GLY A 209 8.96 16.64 -18.36
C GLY A 209 8.99 17.32 -17.00
N ALA A 210 8.16 18.34 -16.79
CA ALA A 210 8.05 19.05 -15.52
C ALA A 210 6.94 18.53 -14.58
N GLU A 211 6.07 17.64 -15.06
CA GLU A 211 4.93 17.12 -14.29
C GLU A 211 5.30 15.84 -13.54
N ARG A 212 4.96 15.78 -12.25
CA ARG A 212 5.04 14.54 -11.47
C ARG A 212 3.83 13.66 -11.83
N VAL A 213 4.09 12.44 -12.28
CA VAL A 213 3.07 11.50 -12.77
C VAL A 213 2.89 10.31 -11.85
#